data_AF-A0A1Q4BZY7-F1
#
_entry.id   AF-A0A1Q4BZY7-F1
#
_cell.length_a   1.000
_cell.length_b   1.000
_cell.length_c   1.000
_cell.angle_alpha   90.00
_cell.angle_beta   90.00
_cell.angle_gamma   90.00
#
_symmetry.space_group_name_H-M   'P 1'
#
loop_
_entity.id
_entity.type
_entity.pdbx_description
1 polymer ?
#
loop_
_entity_poly.entity_id
_entity_poly.type
_entity_poly.pdbx_seq_one_letter_code
_entity_poly.pdbx_strand_id
1 'polypeptide(L)' 'MNDLENIPFFLVAGLLFVLTDPSLALARWLLYGYVVLRLLHFAAYFTVQTHDMRATFWTIGSLILIYLTGHTLVVALAT' A
#
# COMPACT_ATOMS: atom_id res chain seq x y z
N MET A 1 7.60 -10.31 11.21
CA MET A 1 6.78 -10.88 10.11
C MET A 1 5.86 -9.80 9.52
N ASN A 2 6.38 -8.61 9.16
CA ASN A 2 5.52 -7.49 8.75
C ASN A 2 5.16 -7.53 7.25
N ASP A 3 6.15 -7.73 6.38
CA ASP A 3 5.89 -7.72 4.94
C ASP A 3 5.10 -8.94 4.46
N LEU A 4 5.29 -10.11 5.08
CA LEU A 4 4.51 -11.32 4.81
C LEU A 4 3.01 -11.14 5.12
N GLU A 5 2.67 -10.29 6.10
CA GLU A 5 1.28 -9.97 6.42
C GLU A 5 0.73 -8.94 5.43
N ASN A 6 1.53 -7.97 4.97
CA ASN A 6 1.01 -6.83 4.21
C ASN A 6 1.03 -7.02 2.69
N ILE A 7 2.03 -7.71 2.14
CA ILE A 7 2.18 -7.89 0.69
C ILE A 7 1.01 -8.66 0.08
N PRO A 8 0.51 -9.78 0.64
CA PRO A 8 -0.63 -10.50 0.06
C PRO A 8 -1.88 -9.62 -0.06
N PHE A 9 -2.19 -8.81 0.97
CA PHE A 9 -3.31 -7.89 0.93
C PHE A 9 -3.11 -6.79 -0.13
N PHE A 10 -1.90 -6.25 -0.26
CA PHE A 10 -1.58 -5.28 -1.31
C PHE A 10 -1.73 -5.86 -2.71
N LEU A 11 -1.29 -7.10 -2.95
CA LEU A 11 -1.44 -7.75 -4.25
C LEU A 11 -2.92 -7.90 -4.63
N VAL A 12 -3.75 -8.33 -3.69
CA VAL A 12 -5.20 -8.46 -3.91
C VAL A 12 -5.85 -7.10 -4.10
N ALA A 13 -5.67 -6.16 -3.17
CA ALA A 13 -6.29 -4.83 -3.23
C ALA A 13 -5.81 -4.04 -4.46
N GLY A 14 -4.53 -4.14 -4.80
CA GLY A 14 -3.95 -3.50 -5.98
C GLY A 14 -4.50 -4.08 -7.29
N LEU A 15 -4.64 -5.40 -7.40
CA LEU A 15 -5.29 -6.02 -8.55
C LEU A 15 -6.74 -5.56 -8.70
N LEU A 16 -7.52 -5.63 -7.63
CA LEU A 16 -8.92 -5.21 -7.65
C LEU A 16 -9.07 -3.72 -7.97
N PHE A 17 -8.19 -2.87 -7.43
CA PHE A 17 -8.17 -1.44 -7.75
C PHE A 17 -7.87 -1.17 -9.22
N VAL A 18 -6.96 -1.93 -9.86
CA VAL A 18 -6.71 -1.78 -11.31
C VAL A 18 -7.95 -2.13 -12.13
N LEU A 19 -8.77 -3.09 -11.68
CA LEU A 19 -10.02 -3.45 -12.34
C LEU A 19 -11.10 -2.37 -12.24
N THR A 20 -10.94 -1.36 -11.38
CA THR A 20 -11.84 -0.19 -11.33
C THR A 20 -11.52 0.88 -12.37
N ASP A 21 -10.62 0.61 -13.32
CA ASP A 21 -10.14 1.54 -14.35
C ASP A 21 -9.75 2.94 -13.83
N PRO A 22 -8.88 3.03 -12.80
CA PRO A 22 -8.46 4.31 -12.25
C PRO A 22 -7.57 5.06 -13.24
N SER A 23 -7.47 6.38 -13.09
CA SER A 23 -6.52 7.15 -13.90
C SER A 23 -5.08 6.63 -13.72
N LEU A 24 -4.32 6.57 -14.82
CA LEU A 24 -2.95 6.05 -14.84
C LEU A 24 -2.03 6.76 -13.83
N ALA A 25 -2.19 8.07 -13.65
CA ALA A 25 -1.41 8.85 -12.71
C ALA A 25 -1.67 8.40 -11.26
N LEU A 26 -2.93 8.23 -10.88
CA LEU A 26 -3.33 7.78 -9.55
C LEU A 26 -2.80 6.37 -9.26
N ALA A 27 -2.97 5.45 -10.21
CA ALA A 27 -2.48 4.08 -10.08
C ALA A 27 -0.96 4.03 -9.86
N ARG A 28 -0.19 4.81 -10.63
CA ARG A 28 1.27 4.88 -10.48
C ARG A 28 1.68 5.41 -9.10
N TRP A 29 1.09 6.52 -8.65
CA TRP A 29 1.44 7.10 -7.36
C TRP A 29 1.16 6.16 -6.20
N LEU A 30 0.00 5.49 -6.20
CA LEU A 30 -0.37 4.58 -5.12
C LEU A 30 0.43 3.28 -5.15
N LEU A 31 0.50 2.60 -6.30
CA LEU A 31 1.15 1.29 -6.39
C LEU A 31 2.66 1.40 -6.22
N TYR A 32 3.32 2.35 -6.90
CA TYR A 32 4.77 2.53 -6.75
C TYR A 32 5.10 3.17 -5.40
N GLY A 33 4.29 4.11 -4.92
CA GLY A 33 4.45 4.69 -3.59
C GLY A 33 4.39 3.63 -2.49
N TYR A 34 3.46 2.68 -2.57
CA TYR A 34 3.38 1.57 -1.62
C TYR A 34 4.66 0.72 -1.61
N VAL A 35 5.15 0.32 -2.79
CA VAL A 35 6.38 -0.49 -2.90
C VAL A 35 7.57 0.26 -2.32
N VAL A 36 7.75 1.54 -2.66
CA VAL A 36 8.82 2.37 -2.10
C VAL A 36 8.73 2.45 -0.57
N LEU A 37 7.54 2.66 -0.01
CA LEU A 37 7.34 2.72 1.43
C LEU A 37 7.65 1.38 2.13
N ARG A 38 7.33 0.24 1.51
CA ARG A 38 7.73 -1.08 2.03
C ARG A 38 9.24 -1.28 2.00
N LEU A 39 9.91 -0.88 0.92
CA LEU A 39 11.37 -0.94 0.83
C LEU A 39 12.05 -0.03 1.86
N LEU A 40 11.53 1.19 2.07
CA LEU A 40 12.02 2.11 3.09
C LEU A 40 11.78 1.58 4.51
N HIS A 41 10.60 1.01 4.76
CA HIS A 41 10.28 0.34 6.02
C HIS A 41 11.22 -0.83 6.32
N PHE A 42 11.45 -1.70 5.32
CA PHE A 42 12.41 -2.79 5.39
C PHE A 42 13.83 -2.27 5.66
N ALA A 43 14.28 -1.26 4.91
CA ALA A 43 15.60 -0.66 5.09
C ALA A 43 15.76 -0.06 6.49
N ALA A 44 14.73 0.59 7.03
CA ALA A 44 14.72 1.13 8.39
C ALA A 44 14.79 0.02 9.46
N TYR A 45 14.15 -1.13 9.24
CA TYR A 45 14.36 -2.33 10.06
C TYR A 45 15.79 -2.87 9.96
N PHE A 46 16.27 -3.07 8.74
CA PHE A 46 17.57 -3.67 8.45
C PHE A 46 18.74 -2.84 8.99
N THR A 47 18.60 -1.52 8.99
CA THR A 47 19.63 -0.57 9.47
C THR A 47 19.39 -0.12 10.92
N VAL A 48 18.51 -0.79 11.67
CA VAL A 48 18.25 -0.53 13.10
C VAL A 48 17.87 0.94 13.38
N GLN A 49 17.06 1.54 12.51
CA GLN A 49 16.55 2.90 12.70
C GLN A 49 15.56 2.96 13.86
N THR A 50 15.19 4.18 14.28
CA THR A 50 14.22 4.39 15.37
C THR A 50 12.87 3.74 15.08
N HIS A 51 12.16 3.42 16.17
CA HIS A 51 10.80 2.88 16.05
C HIS A 51 9.89 3.81 15.25
N ASP A 52 9.95 5.12 15.51
CA ASP A 52 9.06 6.11 14.89
C ASP A 52 9.28 6.23 13.38
N MET A 53 10.53 6.08 12.91
CA MET A 53 10.84 6.04 11.48
C MET A 53 10.19 4.83 10.81
N ARG A 54 10.33 3.63 11.43
CA ARG A 54 9.69 2.41 10.92
C ARG A 54 8.17 2.56 10.96
N ALA A 55 7.61 3.03 12.07
CA ALA A 55 6.18 3.22 12.24
C ALA A 55 5.60 4.20 11.20
N THR A 56 6.35 5.25 10.83
CA THR A 56 5.93 6.22 9.82
C THR A 56 5.81 5.59 8.44
N PHE A 57 6.87 4.91 7.95
CA PHE A 57 6.81 4.22 6.66
C PHE A 57 5.74 3.11 6.65
N TRP A 58 5.58 2.41 7.77
CA TRP A 58 4.53 1.43 7.95
C TRP A 58 3.14 2.07 7.78
N THR A 59 2.87 3.16 8.51
CA THR A 59 1.58 3.86 8.54
C THR A 59 1.20 4.42 7.17
N ILE A 60 2.11 5.11 6.48
CA ILE A 60 1.80 5.71 5.17
C ILE A 60 1.44 4.61 4.15
N GLY A 61 2.17 3.48 4.15
CA GLY A 61 1.82 2.38 3.25
C GLY A 61 0.47 1.73 3.62
N SER A 62 0.14 1.64 4.90
CA SER A 62 -1.18 1.16 5.35
C SER A 62 -2.32 2.08 4.89
N LEU A 63 -2.11 3.41 4.89
CA LEU A 63 -3.10 4.36 4.37
C LEU A 63 -3.35 4.17 2.87
N ILE A 64 -2.29 3.89 2.09
CA ILE A 64 -2.45 3.54 0.67
C ILE A 64 -3.28 2.26 0.53
N LEU A 65 -2.97 1.21 1.30
CA LEU A 65 -3.71 -0.06 1.24
C LEU A 65 -5.19 0.11 1.59
N ILE A 66 -5.50 0.92 2.62
CA ILE A 66 -6.86 1.28 3.01
C ILE A 66 -7.57 2.00 1.86
N TYR A 67 -6.90 2.96 1.22
CA TYR A 67 -7.47 3.67 0.08
C TYR A 67 -7.80 2.73 -1.09
N LEU A 68 -6.86 1.87 -1.50
CA LEU A 68 -7.09 0.91 -2.59
C LEU A 68 -8.30 0.02 -2.31
N THR A 69 -8.39 -0.50 -1.08
CA THR A 69 -9.48 -1.37 -0.64
C THR A 69 -10.81 -0.61 -0.59
N GLY A 70 -10.83 0.57 0.01
CA GLY A 70 -12.04 1.40 0.14
C GLY A 70 -12.58 1.88 -1.21
N HIS A 71 -11.70 2.34 -2.11
CA HIS A 71 -12.07 2.72 -3.46
C HIS A 71 -12.69 1.55 -4.23
N THR A 72 -12.01 0.39 -4.20
CA THR A 72 -12.50 -0.84 -4.82
C THR A 72 -13.90 -1.20 -4.30
N LEU A 73 -14.10 -1.16 -2.99
CA LEU A 73 -15.39 -1.47 -2.38
C LEU A 73 -16.49 -0.50 -2.83
N VAL A 74 -16.21 0.80 -2.86
CA VAL A 74 -17.17 1.81 -3.30
C VAL A 74 -17.57 1.58 -4.76
N VAL A 75 -16.60 1.34 -5.64
CA VAL A 75 -16.89 1.07 -7.06
C VAL A 75 -17.73 -0.20 -7.22
N ALA A 76 -17.36 -1.28 -6.53
CA ALA A 76 -18.08 -2.55 -6.61
C ALA A 76 -19.53 -2.49 -6.09
N LEU A 77 -19.82 -1.60 -5.14
CA LEU A 77 -21.18 -1.39 -4.61
C LEU A 77 -22.00 -0.39 -5.43
N ALA A 78 -21.35 0.44 -6.25
CA ALA A 78 -22.00 1.44 -7.10
C ALA A 78 -22.38 0.89 -8.49
N THR A 79 -21.89 -0.30 -8.84
CA THR A 79 -22.24 -1.07 -10.04
C THR A 79 -23.33 -2.08 -9.77
#